data_AF-A0A250JS22-F1
#
_entry.id   AF-A0A250JS22-F1
#
_cell.length_a   1.000
_cell.length_b   1.000
_cell.length_c   1.000
_cell.angle_alpha   90.00
_cell.angle_beta   90.00
_cell.angle_gamma   90.00
#
_symmetry.space_group_name_H-M   'P 1'
#
loop_
_entity.id
_entity.type
_entity.pdbx_description
1 polymer ?
#
loop_
_entity_poly.entity_id
_entity_poly.type
_entity_poly.pdbx_seq_one_letter_code
_entity_poly.pdbx_strand_id
1 'polypeptide(L)' 'MAALIDAAEAAGFWKLVSHVLVENSASRVLLHTVGFREAGIYRRHAKLAGEWKDVVIVERRLDAAQR' A
#
# COMPACT_ATOMS: atom_id res chain seq x y z
N MET A 1 0.12 11.98 -1.90
CA MET A 1 0.67 10.67 -2.32
C MET A 1 2.01 10.85 -3.04
N ALA A 2 2.10 11.61 -4.14
CA ALA A 2 3.35 11.86 -4.87
C ALA A 2 4.54 12.25 -3.96
N ALA A 3 4.38 13.26 -3.10
CA ALA A 3 5.45 13.70 -2.20
C ALA A 3 6.03 12.60 -1.27
N LEU A 4 5.23 11.61 -0.86
CA LEU A 4 5.72 10.47 -0.06
C LEU A 4 6.57 9.53 -0.91
N ILE A 5 6.16 9.27 -2.14
CA ILE A 5 6.88 8.42 -3.09
C ILE A 5 8.23 9.06 -3.41
N ASP A 6 8.23 10.35 -3.77
CA ASP A 6 9.44 11.09 -4.10
C ASP A 6 10.43 11.10 -2.91
N ALA A 7 9.93 11.31 -1.69
CA ALA A 7 10.75 11.27 -0.49
C ALA A 7 11.32 9.85 -0.23
N ALA A 8 10.53 8.81 -0.45
CA ALA A 8 10.98 7.43 -0.28
C ALA A 8 12.03 7.01 -1.32
N GLU A 9 11.89 7.48 -2.55
CA GLU A 9 12.87 7.31 -3.61
C GLU A 9 14.18 8.05 -3.28
N ALA A 10 14.09 9.32 -2.86
CA ALA A 10 15.26 10.09 -2.45
C ALA A 10 15.99 9.48 -1.25
N ALA A 11 15.26 8.82 -0.34
CA ALA A 11 15.81 8.08 0.79
C ALA A 11 16.43 6.72 0.41
N GLY A 12 16.33 6.29 -0.86
CA GLY A 12 16.91 5.03 -1.33
C GLY A 12 16.13 3.78 -0.90
N PHE A 13 14.85 3.89 -0.56
CA PHE A 13 14.05 2.72 -0.20
C PHE A 13 13.74 1.85 -1.43
N TRP A 14 13.68 0.53 -1.22
CA TRP A 14 13.38 -0.45 -2.27
C TRP A 14 11.93 -0.43 -2.74
N LYS A 15 11.00 -0.31 -1.80
CA LYS A 15 9.57 -0.37 -2.06
C LYS A 15 8.78 0.30 -0.95
N LEU A 16 7.56 0.71 -1.27
CA LEU A 16 6.52 1.02 -0.30
C LEU A 16 5.57 -0.15 -0.17
N VAL A 17 5.11 -0.41 1.05
CA VAL A 17 4.05 -1.38 1.35
C VAL A 17 2.98 -0.70 2.20
N SER A 18 1.74 -1.14 2.06
CA SER A 18 0.63 -0.68 2.88
C SER A 18 -0.45 -1.75 3.00
N HIS A 19 -1.42 -1.49 3.88
CA HIS A 19 -2.58 -2.34 4.10
C HIS A 19 -3.84 -1.49 4.01
N VAL A 20 -4.83 -1.96 3.26
CA VAL A 20 -6.12 -1.29 3.09
C VAL A 20 -7.22 -2.28 3.41
N LEU A 21 -8.28 -1.86 4.09
CA LEU A 21 -9.47 -2.70 4.29
C LEU A 21 -9.99 -3.19 2.93
N VAL A 22 -10.32 -4.47 2.83
CA VAL A 22 -10.75 -5.08 1.55
C VAL A 22 -11.97 -4.38 0.96
N GLU A 23 -12.83 -3.82 1.82
CA GLU A 23 -14.06 -3.12 1.48
C GLU A 23 -13.83 -1.68 0.98
N ASN A 24 -12.66 -1.08 1.22
CA ASN A 24 -12.38 0.30 0.83
C ASN A 24 -11.91 0.38 -0.64
N SER A 25 -12.86 0.23 -1.55
CA SER A 25 -12.64 0.28 -3.00
C SER A 25 -12.02 1.59 -3.47
N ALA A 26 -12.43 2.74 -2.89
CA ALA A 26 -11.90 4.05 -3.26
C ALA A 26 -10.38 4.16 -3.02
N SER A 27 -9.91 3.76 -1.84
CA SER A 27 -8.48 3.74 -1.53
C SER A 27 -7.71 2.74 -2.41
N ARG A 28 -8.29 1.56 -2.69
CA ARG A 28 -7.68 0.56 -3.58
C ARG A 28 -7.50 1.10 -4.99
N VAL A 29 -8.52 1.79 -5.53
CA VAL A 29 -8.44 2.46 -6.85
C VAL A 29 -7.37 3.56 -6.82
N LEU A 30 -7.37 4.43 -5.82
CA LEU A 30 -6.36 5.49 -5.69
C LEU A 30 -4.94 4.91 -5.70
N LEU A 31 -4.68 3.89 -4.88
CA LEU A 31 -3.37 3.24 -4.79
C LEU A 31 -2.98 2.58 -6.11
N HIS A 32 -3.92 1.92 -6.79
CA HIS A 32 -3.69 1.41 -8.15
C HIS A 32 -3.31 2.52 -9.13
N THR A 33 -4.02 3.65 -9.12
CA THR A 33 -3.72 4.78 -10.03
C THR A 33 -2.35 5.40 -9.82
N VAL A 34 -1.79 5.28 -8.61
CA VAL A 34 -0.43 5.73 -8.30
C VAL A 34 0.59 4.59 -8.29
N GLY A 35 0.32 3.49 -8.98
CA GLY A 35 1.30 2.44 -9.25
C GLY A 35 1.53 1.41 -8.13
N PHE A 36 0.66 1.36 -7.12
CA PHE A 36 0.64 0.22 -6.20
C PHE A 36 -0.10 -0.96 -6.85
N ARG A 37 0.35 -2.19 -6.57
CA ARG A 37 -0.34 -3.43 -6.92
C ARG A 37 -0.81 -4.16 -5.67
N GLU A 38 -1.86 -4.95 -5.80
CA GLU A 38 -2.28 -5.87 -4.74
C GLU A 38 -1.33 -7.08 -4.69
N ALA A 39 -0.85 -7.41 -3.49
CA ALA A 39 0.09 -8.50 -3.26
C ALA A 39 -0.57 -9.72 -2.58
N GLY A 40 -1.68 -9.51 -1.87
CA GLY A 40 -2.40 -10.57 -1.19
C GLY A 40 -3.38 -10.03 -0.15
N ILE A 41 -4.01 -10.93 0.61
CA ILE A 41 -4.94 -10.58 1.68
C ILE A 41 -4.41 -11.14 3.01
N TYR A 42 -4.30 -10.27 4.02
CA TYR A 42 -4.20 -10.74 5.39
C TYR A 42 -5.59 -10.82 6.01
N ARG A 43 -5.92 -12.00 6.53
CA ARG A 43 -7.20 -12.25 7.20
C ARG A 43 -7.15 -11.75 8.63
N ARG A 44 -8.19 -11.01 9.06
CA ARG A 44 -8.35 -10.48 10.43
C ARG A 44 -7.12 -9.74 10.93
N HIS A 45 -6.59 -8.83 10.11
CA HIS A 45 -5.35 -8.08 10.40
C HIS A 45 -5.60 -6.74 11.10
N ALA A 46 -6.69 -6.05 10.75
CA ALA A 46 -7.01 -4.74 11.30
C ALA A 46 -8.25 -4.82 12.20
N LYS A 47 -8.31 -3.97 13.24
CA LYS A 47 -9.50 -3.84 14.10
C LYS A 47 -10.16 -2.48 13.89
N LEU A 48 -11.41 -2.46 13.46
CA LEU A 48 -12.19 -1.25 13.25
C LEU A 48 -13.56 -1.41 13.93
N ALA A 49 -13.95 -0.43 14.75
CA ALA A 49 -15.21 -0.46 15.50
C ALA A 49 -15.44 -1.76 16.31
N GLY A 50 -14.35 -2.33 16.85
CA GLY A 50 -14.42 -3.58 17.62
C GLY A 50 -14.33 -4.86 16.81
N GLU A 51 -14.49 -4.80 15.49
CA GLU A 51 -14.48 -5.95 14.59
C GLU A 51 -13.12 -6.16 13.92
N TRP A 52 -12.68 -7.41 13.81
CA TRP A 52 -11.52 -7.76 13.00
C TRP A 52 -11.90 -7.81 11.53
N LYS A 53 -11.06 -7.19 10.70
CA LYS A 53 -11.26 -7.03 9.26
C LYS A 53 -10.07 -7.57 8.48
N ASP A 54 -10.37 -8.06 7.30
CA ASP A 54 -9.36 -8.45 6.32
C ASP A 54 -8.79 -7.19 5.66
N VAL A 55 -7.52 -7.24 5.30
CA VAL A 55 -6.86 -6.17 4.56
C VAL A 55 -6.21 -6.71 3.30
N VAL A 56 -6.30 -5.95 2.22
CA VAL A 56 -5.45 -6.15 1.06
C VAL A 56 -4.08 -5.52 1.33
N ILE A 57 -3.04 -6.31 1.11
CA ILE A 57 -1.66 -5.85 1.10
C ILE A 57 -1.41 -5.25 -0.28
N VAL A 58 -0.90 -4.02 -0.29
CA VAL A 58 -0.50 -3.36 -1.51
C VAL A 58 0.97 -3.00 -1.45
N GLU A 59 1.62 -3.01 -2.60
CA GLU A 59 3.02 -2.65 -2.71
C GLU A 59 3.30 -1.84 -3.97
N ARG A 60 4.28 -0.95 -3.87
CA ARG A 60 4.86 -0.24 -5.02
C ARG A 60 6.37 -0.37 -4.94
N ARG A 61 6.97 -0.89 -6.00
CA ARG A 61 8.43 -0.86 -6.17
C ARG A 61 8.87 0.56 -6.50
N LEU A 62 10.03 0.96 -5.98
CA LEU A 62 10.63 2.26 -6.25
C LEU A 62 11.85 2.09 -7.19
N ASP A 63 12.07 3.06 -8.06
CA ASP A 63 13.13 2.97 -9.09
C ASP A 63 14.52 3.29 -8.53
N ALA A 64 14.60 4.09 -7.47
CA ALA A 64 15.86 4.55 -6.87
C ALA A 64 16.78 3.41 -6.38
N ALA A 65 16.22 2.26 -6.01
CA ALA A 65 16.96 1.12 -5.49
C ALA A 65 17.44 0.14 -6.58
N GLN A 66 17.39 0.52 -7.85
CA GLN A 66 18.02 -0.22 -8.96
C GLN A 66 19.48 0.21 -9.24
N ARG A 67 19.97 1.26 -8.58
CA ARG A 67 21.36 1.74 -8.69
C ARG A 67 22.22 1.19 -7.55
#